data_AF-A0A553FT95-F1
#
_entry.id   AF-A0A553FT95-F1
#
_cell.length_a   1.000
_cell.length_b   1.000
_cell.length_c   1.000
_cell.angle_alpha   90.00
_cell.angle_beta   90.00
_cell.angle_gamma   90.00
#
_symmetry.space_group_name_H-M   'P 1'
#
loop_
_entity.id
_entity.type
_entity.pdbx_description
1 polymer ?
#
loop_
_entity_poly.entity_id
_entity_poly.type
_entity_poly.pdbx_seq_one_letter_code
_entity_poly.pdbx_strand_id
1 'polypeptide(L)'
;MRFFGWIRLSEHISVKADFQVPDDLYPWVWNPETGEKMLYPTSGGRSELDLALPRATSIVIVFESSSIGEKFQPFDFKREGKELSGVWKLQLNHINGETEQIKLETLTDLIENSKTRDFAGEVIYEKTLTIDSNKYQYLNLGDVQGISELTINGEHIGTKWYGAHIFNIKKALKEGENKLTIKLTTITGNYLKSLSDNKVAQNWTRHQKYNSMGIIGPVTVI
;
A
#
# COMPACT_ATOMS: atom_id res chain seq x y z
N MET A 1 -18.59 8.07 16.53
CA MET A 1 -17.79 7.66 15.36
C MET A 1 -17.62 8.86 14.43
N ARG A 2 -16.39 9.16 14.02
CA ARG A 2 -16.07 10.21 13.04
C ARG A 2 -15.18 9.61 11.94
N PHE A 3 -15.47 9.96 10.69
CA PHE A 3 -14.80 9.42 9.50
C PHE A 3 -14.00 10.54 8.82
N PHE A 4 -12.75 10.25 8.48
CA PHE A 4 -11.90 11.15 7.70
C PHE A 4 -11.38 10.41 6.48
N GLY A 5 -11.61 10.97 5.30
CA GLY A 5 -11.03 10.50 4.05
C GLY A 5 -10.15 11.56 3.45
N TRP A 6 -8.90 11.22 3.17
CA TRP A 6 -8.01 12.10 2.42
C TRP A 6 -8.10 11.78 0.92
N ILE A 7 -8.61 12.74 0.15
CA ILE A 7 -8.97 12.55 -1.27
C ILE A 7 -7.76 12.81 -2.20
N ARG A 8 -6.66 13.38 -1.68
CA ARG A 8 -5.47 13.64 -2.51
C ARG A 8 -4.59 12.39 -2.63
N LEU A 9 -4.28 12.05 -3.88
CA LEU A 9 -3.53 10.85 -4.26
C LEU A 9 -2.01 10.98 -4.09
N SER A 10 -1.48 12.20 -3.92
CA SER A 10 -0.04 12.48 -4.00
C SER A 10 0.60 13.07 -2.74
N GLU A 11 -0.19 13.47 -1.73
CA GLU A 11 0.32 14.24 -0.58
C GLU A 11 -0.07 13.57 0.74
N HIS A 12 0.91 13.45 1.65
CA HIS A 12 0.65 13.18 3.06
C HIS A 12 0.25 14.49 3.74
N ILE A 13 -0.68 14.44 4.68
CA ILE A 13 -1.07 15.62 5.44
C ILE A 13 -0.99 15.35 6.95
N SER A 14 -0.45 16.33 7.67
CA SER A 14 -0.60 16.42 9.11
C SER A 14 -1.66 17.49 9.40
N VAL A 15 -2.74 17.10 10.06
CA VAL A 15 -3.86 17.99 10.40
C VAL A 15 -4.08 17.96 11.90
N LYS A 16 -4.23 19.14 12.48
CA LYS A 16 -4.82 19.28 13.82
C LYS A 16 -6.33 19.22 13.68
N ALA A 17 -6.94 18.19 14.25
CA ALA A 17 -8.38 18.01 14.29
C ALA A 17 -8.89 18.24 15.71
N ASP A 18 -9.82 19.16 15.87
CA ASP A 18 -10.55 19.39 17.13
C ASP A 18 -11.94 18.74 17.04
N PHE A 19 -12.28 17.96 18.06
CA PHE A 19 -13.50 17.19 18.17
C PHE A 19 -14.38 17.70 19.30
N GLN A 20 -15.60 18.11 18.96
CA GLN A 20 -16.61 18.47 19.95
C GLN A 20 -17.18 17.20 20.60
N VAL A 21 -16.47 16.67 21.61
CA VAL A 21 -16.80 15.46 22.38
C VAL A 21 -16.54 15.70 23.87
N PRO A 22 -17.22 14.97 24.77
CA PRO A 22 -16.94 15.03 26.21
C PRO A 22 -15.48 14.67 26.56
N ASP A 23 -14.92 15.35 27.56
CA ASP A 23 -13.52 15.19 28.00
C ASP A 23 -13.21 13.83 28.66
N ASP A 24 -14.24 13.08 29.07
CA ASP A 24 -14.11 11.75 29.66
C ASP A 24 -13.95 10.64 28.61
N LEU A 25 -14.09 10.97 27.32
CA LEU A 25 -13.87 10.03 26.23
C LEU A 25 -12.42 10.04 25.74
N TYR A 26 -11.98 8.87 25.29
CA TYR A 26 -10.66 8.62 24.76
C TYR A 26 -10.75 8.33 23.26
N PRO A 27 -9.85 8.89 22.44
CA PRO A 27 -9.80 8.63 21.01
C PRO A 27 -9.18 7.26 20.71
N TRP A 28 -9.82 6.52 19.82
CA TRP A 28 -9.38 5.23 19.30
C TRP A 28 -9.31 5.29 17.78
N VAL A 29 -8.20 4.85 17.19
CA VAL A 29 -8.12 4.56 15.76
C VAL A 29 -8.75 3.21 15.53
N TRP A 30 -9.74 3.18 14.64
CA TRP A 30 -10.39 1.96 14.21
C TRP A 30 -9.99 1.66 12.77
N ASN A 31 -9.41 0.49 12.56
CA ASN A 31 -9.13 -0.02 11.22
C ASN A 31 -10.40 -0.69 10.66
N PRO A 32 -11.05 -0.12 9.63
CA PRO A 32 -12.28 -0.69 9.09
C PRO A 32 -12.04 -1.99 8.31
N GLU A 33 -10.79 -2.29 7.91
CA GLU A 33 -10.45 -3.52 7.20
C GLU A 33 -10.35 -4.72 8.14
N THR A 34 -9.71 -4.55 9.30
CA THR A 34 -9.43 -5.63 10.25
C THR A 34 -10.37 -5.64 11.45
N GLY A 35 -11.08 -4.53 11.70
CA GLY A 35 -11.90 -4.32 12.88
C GLY A 35 -11.10 -3.95 14.15
N GLU A 36 -9.77 -3.95 14.08
CA GLU A 36 -8.89 -3.64 15.23
C GLU A 36 -9.02 -2.19 15.67
N LYS A 37 -9.04 -1.99 17.00
CA LYS A 37 -9.05 -0.68 17.64
C LYS A 37 -7.78 -0.49 18.46
N MET A 38 -7.12 0.63 18.28
CA MET A 38 -5.95 1.03 19.07
C MET A 38 -6.14 2.43 19.66
N LEU A 39 -5.70 2.62 20.89
CA LEU A 39 -5.83 3.88 21.61
C LEU A 39 -4.92 4.94 20.97
N TYR A 40 -5.48 6.07 20.56
CA TYR A 40 -4.70 7.14 19.94
C TYR A 40 -3.90 7.92 20.99
N PRO A 41 -2.60 8.18 20.77
CA PRO A 41 -1.81 8.97 21.70
C PRO A 41 -2.24 10.45 21.69
N THR A 42 -2.45 11.02 22.87
CA THR A 42 -2.85 12.43 23.06
C THR A 42 -1.82 13.17 23.90
N SER A 43 -1.43 14.38 23.47
CA SER A 43 -0.40 15.23 24.12
C SER A 43 -1.03 16.33 24.99
N GLY A 44 -2.14 16.05 25.67
CA GLY A 44 -2.93 17.05 26.40
C GLY A 44 -4.42 16.77 26.32
N GLY A 45 -5.18 17.69 25.70
CA GLY A 45 -6.61 17.54 25.44
C GLY A 45 -6.93 16.28 24.63
N ARG A 46 -8.03 15.60 24.96
CA ARG A 46 -8.44 14.33 24.33
C ARG A 46 -9.26 14.53 23.06
N SER A 47 -9.77 15.74 22.87
CA SER A 47 -10.49 16.21 21.69
C SER A 47 -9.60 16.80 20.60
N GLU A 48 -8.33 17.13 20.88
CA GLU A 48 -7.42 17.71 19.90
C GLU A 48 -6.39 16.68 19.47
N LEU A 49 -6.49 16.21 18.21
CA LEU A 49 -5.61 15.16 17.67
C LEU A 49 -4.75 15.71 16.54
N ASP A 50 -3.44 15.47 16.65
CA ASP A 50 -2.52 15.58 15.53
C ASP A 50 -2.65 14.32 14.67
N LEU A 51 -3.40 14.39 13.56
CA LEU A 51 -3.61 13.28 12.64
C LEU A 51 -2.59 13.33 11.50
N ALA A 52 -1.84 12.24 11.31
CA ALA A 52 -0.99 12.04 10.14
C ALA A 52 -1.69 11.09 9.16
N LEU A 53 -2.22 11.64 8.06
CA LEU A 53 -2.94 10.89 7.04
C LEU A 53 -2.04 10.67 5.82
N PRO A 54 -1.70 9.42 5.49
CA PRO A 54 -1.04 9.14 4.23
C PRO A 54 -1.91 9.46 3.01
N ARG A 55 -1.25 9.54 1.85
CA ARG A 55 -1.92 9.68 0.56
C ARG A 55 -3.07 8.67 0.41
N ALA A 56 -4.18 9.11 -0.17
CA ALA A 56 -5.36 8.29 -0.47
C ALA A 56 -5.89 7.43 0.71
N THR A 57 -5.60 7.82 1.96
CA THR A 57 -5.94 7.02 3.15
C THR A 57 -7.15 7.59 3.86
N SER A 58 -7.97 6.71 4.43
CA SER A 58 -9.04 7.08 5.35
C SER A 58 -8.75 6.52 6.74
N ILE A 59 -9.07 7.28 7.78
CA ILE A 59 -8.98 6.84 9.17
C ILE A 59 -10.34 7.02 9.84
N VAL A 60 -10.69 6.10 10.74
CA VAL A 60 -11.88 6.21 11.57
C VAL A 60 -11.44 6.45 13.00
N ILE A 61 -11.90 7.55 13.59
CA ILE A 61 -11.69 7.84 15.01
C ILE A 61 -12.98 7.59 15.76
N VAL A 62 -12.90 6.75 16.79
CA VAL A 62 -14.00 6.43 17.70
C VAL A 62 -13.65 6.94 19.08
N PHE A 63 -14.58 7.61 19.74
CA PHE A 63 -14.41 8.10 21.10
C PHE A 63 -15.15 7.18 22.06
N GLU A 64 -14.43 6.56 22.99
CA GLU A 64 -14.95 5.56 23.93
C GLU A 64 -14.53 5.92 25.36
N SER A 65 -15.32 5.51 26.36
CA SER A 65 -14.99 5.75 27.78
C SER A 65 -13.81 4.93 28.29
N SER A 66 -13.49 3.81 27.61
CA SER A 66 -12.33 2.99 27.96
C SER A 66 -11.02 3.67 27.53
N SER A 67 -10.07 3.68 28.44
CA SER A 67 -8.69 4.15 28.22
C SER A 67 -7.66 3.01 28.22
N ILE A 68 -8.12 1.75 28.26
CA ILE A 68 -7.25 0.58 28.41
C ILE A 68 -7.17 -0.15 27.07
N GLY A 69 -6.02 -0.10 26.42
CA GLY A 69 -5.75 -0.80 25.17
C GLY A 69 -4.33 -0.58 24.66
N GLU A 70 -3.99 -1.29 23.59
CA GLU A 70 -2.73 -1.08 22.87
C GLU A 70 -2.71 0.32 22.26
N LYS A 71 -1.58 1.01 22.39
CA LYS A 71 -1.41 2.36 21.85
C LYS A 71 -1.11 2.30 20.36
N PHE A 72 -1.86 3.07 19.59
CA PHE A 72 -1.57 3.32 18.19
C PHE A 72 -0.22 4.03 18.09
N GLN A 73 0.63 3.57 17.18
CA GLN A 73 1.87 4.25 16.82
C GLN A 73 1.67 4.87 15.43
N PRO A 74 1.46 6.21 15.35
CA PRO A 74 1.40 6.89 14.07
C PRO A 74 2.68 6.62 13.28
N PHE A 75 2.51 6.21 12.02
CA PHE A 75 3.64 6.02 11.14
C PHE A 75 4.26 7.38 10.79
N ASP A 76 5.56 7.52 11.01
CA ASP A 76 6.29 8.73 10.63
C ASP A 76 6.70 8.67 9.16
N PHE A 77 5.90 9.29 8.28
CA PHE A 77 6.18 9.36 6.84
C PHE A 77 7.44 10.15 6.49
N LYS A 78 8.02 10.92 7.42
CA LYS A 78 9.28 11.63 7.21
C LYS A 78 10.50 10.78 7.51
N ARG A 79 10.31 9.63 8.16
CA ARG A 79 11.41 8.73 8.49
C ARG A 79 12.01 8.16 7.21
N GLU A 80 13.29 8.43 7.01
CA GLU A 80 14.03 7.88 5.87
C GLU A 80 14.11 6.36 5.99
N GLY A 81 13.73 5.68 4.91
CA GLY A 81 13.86 4.23 4.76
C GLY A 81 15.03 3.87 3.86
N LYS A 82 15.56 2.67 4.04
CA LYS A 82 16.55 2.12 3.10
C LYS A 82 15.84 1.61 1.86
N GLU A 83 16.15 2.18 0.70
CA GLU A 83 15.61 1.73 -0.58
C GLU A 83 16.10 0.31 -0.94
N LEU A 84 15.18 -0.48 -1.48
CA LEU A 84 15.43 -1.83 -2.00
C LEU A 84 15.76 -1.77 -3.49
N SER A 85 16.94 -1.26 -3.80
CA SER A 85 17.41 -1.07 -5.18
C SER A 85 17.84 -2.38 -5.87
N GLY A 86 18.05 -2.28 -7.19
CA GLY A 86 18.50 -3.38 -8.05
C GLY A 86 17.39 -4.33 -8.48
N VAL A 87 17.79 -5.41 -9.15
CA VAL A 87 16.90 -6.27 -9.94
C VAL A 87 15.72 -6.83 -9.15
N TRP A 88 14.55 -6.74 -9.77
CA TRP A 88 13.32 -7.45 -9.42
C TRP A 88 13.01 -8.51 -10.48
N LYS A 89 12.64 -9.71 -10.04
CA LYS A 89 12.11 -10.74 -10.91
C LYS A 89 10.59 -10.64 -10.91
N LEU A 90 10.00 -10.61 -12.10
CA LEU A 90 8.55 -10.56 -12.26
C LEU A 90 8.08 -11.83 -12.96
N GLN A 91 7.05 -12.45 -12.41
CA GLN A 91 6.22 -13.41 -13.13
C GLN A 91 4.90 -12.74 -13.49
N LEU A 92 4.60 -12.69 -14.78
CA LEU A 92 3.41 -12.10 -15.37
C LEU A 92 2.41 -13.22 -15.63
N ASN A 93 1.33 -13.28 -14.87
CA ASN A 93 0.23 -14.22 -15.09
C ASN A 93 -0.93 -13.45 -15.73
N HIS A 94 -1.02 -13.51 -17.06
CA HIS A 94 -2.00 -12.72 -17.82
C HIS A 94 -3.40 -13.34 -17.73
N ILE A 95 -4.44 -12.51 -17.73
CA ILE A 95 -5.85 -12.94 -17.66
C ILE A 95 -6.30 -13.81 -18.85
N ASN A 96 -5.50 -13.85 -19.92
CA ASN A 96 -5.74 -14.71 -21.09
C ASN A 96 -5.15 -16.12 -20.92
N GLY A 97 -4.50 -16.41 -19.79
CA GLY A 97 -3.84 -17.69 -19.49
C GLY A 97 -2.35 -17.75 -19.82
N GLU A 98 -1.80 -16.74 -20.50
CA GLU A 98 -0.36 -16.68 -20.80
C GLU A 98 0.45 -16.36 -19.53
N THR A 99 1.67 -16.91 -19.47
CA THR A 99 2.61 -16.62 -18.38
C THR A 99 3.99 -16.32 -18.94
N GLU A 100 4.61 -15.25 -18.47
CA GLU A 100 5.98 -14.86 -18.85
C GLU A 100 6.78 -14.44 -17.62
N GLN A 101 8.10 -14.65 -17.64
CA GLN A 101 9.00 -14.09 -16.64
C GLN A 101 9.87 -12.99 -17.26
N ILE A 102 9.95 -11.85 -16.58
CA ILE A 102 10.82 -10.74 -16.95
C ILE A 102 11.65 -10.30 -15.74
N LYS A 103 12.66 -9.48 -16.00
CA LYS A 103 13.45 -8.80 -14.96
C LYS A 103 13.35 -7.31 -15.17
N LEU A 104 13.22 -6.57 -14.07
CA LEU A 104 13.30 -5.12 -14.05
C LEU A 104 14.55 -4.73 -13.26
N GLU A 105 15.48 -4.03 -13.89
CA GLU A 105 16.68 -3.48 -13.21
C GLU A 105 16.29 -2.44 -12.17
N THR A 106 15.28 -1.64 -12.51
CA THR A 106 14.65 -0.63 -11.66
C THR A 106 13.14 -0.75 -11.80
N LEU A 107 12.42 -0.57 -10.69
CA LEU A 107 10.96 -0.48 -10.72
C LEU A 107 10.53 0.75 -11.53
N THR A 108 9.53 0.57 -12.37
CA THR A 108 8.93 1.63 -13.17
C THR A 108 7.46 1.31 -13.40
N ASP A 109 6.71 2.28 -13.91
CA ASP A 109 5.36 2.07 -14.40
C ASP A 109 5.38 1.04 -15.54
N LEU A 110 4.58 -0.01 -15.40
CA LEU A 110 4.55 -1.10 -16.37
C LEU A 110 4.06 -0.64 -17.75
N ILE A 111 3.41 0.53 -17.87
CA ILE A 111 3.05 1.09 -19.18
C ILE A 111 4.26 1.53 -20.01
N GLU A 112 5.41 1.75 -19.37
CA GLU A 112 6.64 2.18 -20.04
C GLU A 112 7.38 1.03 -20.72
N ASN A 113 7.12 -0.20 -20.31
CA ASN A 113 7.71 -1.39 -20.89
C ASN A 113 6.76 -2.03 -21.90
N SER A 114 7.23 -2.20 -23.14
CA SER A 114 6.42 -2.73 -24.24
C SER A 114 5.85 -4.12 -23.98
N LYS A 115 6.52 -4.95 -23.16
CA LYS A 115 6.01 -6.28 -22.77
C LYS A 115 4.85 -6.23 -21.80
N THR A 116 4.78 -5.18 -20.97
CA THR A 116 3.80 -5.08 -19.89
C THR A 116 2.77 -4.01 -20.13
N ARG A 117 2.93 -3.15 -21.15
CA ARG A 117 2.06 -2.00 -21.38
C ARG A 117 0.59 -2.33 -21.51
N ASP A 118 0.30 -3.43 -22.19
CA ASP A 118 -1.06 -3.90 -22.43
C ASP A 118 -1.47 -5.02 -21.46
N PHE A 119 -0.66 -5.29 -20.43
CA PHE A 119 -0.87 -6.41 -19.52
C PHE A 119 -2.12 -6.21 -18.65
N ALA A 120 -2.88 -7.28 -18.46
CA ALA A 120 -3.90 -7.40 -17.43
C ALA A 120 -3.79 -8.74 -16.72
N GLY A 121 -3.77 -8.73 -15.39
CA GLY A 121 -3.71 -9.96 -14.59
C GLY A 121 -2.94 -9.77 -13.30
N GLU A 122 -2.20 -10.80 -12.90
CA GLU A 122 -1.39 -10.80 -11.69
C GLU A 122 0.10 -10.71 -12.03
N VAL A 123 0.80 -9.77 -11.40
CA VAL A 123 2.25 -9.63 -11.48
C VAL A 123 2.85 -10.04 -10.13
N ILE A 124 3.68 -11.08 -10.12
CA ILE A 124 4.40 -11.53 -8.93
C ILE A 124 5.79 -10.91 -8.96
N TYR A 125 6.02 -9.93 -8.09
CA TYR A 125 7.33 -9.34 -7.85
C TYR A 125 8.08 -10.16 -6.80
N GLU A 126 9.27 -10.63 -7.14
CA GLU A 126 10.14 -11.37 -6.22
C GLU A 126 11.48 -10.66 -6.03
N LYS A 127 11.90 -10.59 -4.76
CA LYS A 127 13.23 -10.11 -4.37
C LYS A 127 13.73 -10.85 -3.13
N THR A 128 15.05 -10.99 -3.03
CA THR A 128 15.71 -11.50 -1.83
C THR A 128 16.46 -10.36 -1.15
N LEU A 129 16.34 -10.25 0.16
CA LEU A 129 16.90 -9.16 0.97
C LEU A 129 17.75 -9.74 2.09
N THR A 130 18.97 -9.25 2.26
CA THR A 130 19.80 -9.57 3.42
C THR A 130 19.78 -8.39 4.38
N ILE A 131 19.13 -8.54 5.54
CA ILE A 131 18.92 -7.46 6.49
C ILE A 131 19.05 -7.93 7.95
N ASP A 132 19.39 -6.98 8.81
CA ASP A 132 19.27 -7.11 10.26
C ASP A 132 17.79 -6.90 10.64
N SER A 133 17.17 -7.97 11.13
CA SER A 133 15.74 -8.03 11.39
C SER A 133 15.27 -7.03 12.45
N ASN A 134 16.15 -6.63 13.38
CA ASN A 134 15.79 -5.75 14.48
C ASN A 134 15.74 -4.26 14.09
N LYS A 135 16.25 -3.91 12.90
CA LYS A 135 16.36 -2.51 12.45
C LYS A 135 15.11 -1.99 11.76
N TYR A 136 14.30 -2.87 11.18
CA TYR A 136 13.18 -2.49 10.32
C TYR A 136 11.87 -3.04 10.86
N GLN A 137 10.83 -2.22 10.78
CA GLN A 137 9.48 -2.56 11.22
C GLN A 137 8.49 -2.56 10.05
N TYR A 138 8.73 -1.74 9.04
CA TYR A 138 7.79 -1.54 7.94
C TYR A 138 8.42 -1.73 6.57
N LEU A 139 7.63 -2.26 5.63
CA LEU A 139 7.90 -2.20 4.19
C LEU A 139 6.94 -1.18 3.57
N ASN A 140 7.48 -0.16 2.92
CA ASN A 140 6.72 0.80 2.14
C ASN A 140 6.95 0.51 0.65
N LEU A 141 5.89 0.19 -0.10
CA LEU A 141 5.99 -0.09 -1.53
C LEU A 141 6.08 1.18 -2.39
N GLY A 142 5.98 2.38 -1.79
CA GLY A 142 6.01 3.65 -2.50
C GLY A 142 4.77 3.85 -3.36
N ASP A 143 4.96 4.25 -4.61
CA ASP A 143 3.85 4.38 -5.55
C ASP A 143 3.44 3.03 -6.15
N VAL A 144 2.19 2.64 -5.88
CA VAL A 144 1.59 1.40 -6.33
C VAL A 144 0.28 1.71 -7.03
N GLN A 145 0.11 1.13 -8.21
CA GLN A 145 -1.06 1.26 -9.06
C GLN A 145 -1.63 -0.14 -9.30
N GLY A 146 -2.50 -0.57 -8.38
CA GLY A 146 -3.07 -1.91 -8.32
C GLY A 146 -3.36 -2.34 -6.88
N ILE A 147 -3.78 -3.59 -6.71
CA ILE A 147 -3.95 -4.21 -5.38
C ILE A 147 -2.70 -5.01 -5.08
N SER A 148 -2.05 -4.77 -3.93
CA SER A 148 -0.84 -5.50 -3.54
C SER A 148 -1.11 -6.45 -2.38
N GLU A 149 -0.59 -7.66 -2.48
CA GLU A 149 -0.57 -8.67 -1.42
C GLU A 149 0.87 -9.01 -1.09
N LEU A 150 1.27 -8.82 0.17
CA LEU A 150 2.64 -9.02 0.62
C LEU A 150 2.79 -10.38 1.29
N THR A 151 3.82 -11.13 0.88
CA THR A 151 4.29 -12.34 1.54
C THR A 151 5.78 -12.22 1.84
N ILE A 152 6.18 -12.54 3.07
CA ILE A 152 7.59 -12.59 3.50
C ILE A 152 7.88 -13.98 4.03
N ASN A 153 8.92 -14.63 3.52
CA ASN A 153 9.33 -15.98 3.94
C ASN A 153 8.20 -17.03 3.90
N GLY A 154 7.19 -16.82 3.05
CA GLY A 154 6.00 -17.68 2.94
C GLY A 154 4.83 -17.29 3.87
N GLU A 155 5.02 -16.32 4.78
CA GLU A 155 3.97 -15.78 5.63
C GLU A 155 3.24 -14.62 4.92
N HIS A 156 1.90 -14.72 4.81
CA HIS A 156 1.09 -13.63 4.30
C HIS A 156 1.00 -12.50 5.33
N ILE A 157 1.42 -11.31 4.94
CA ILE A 157 1.50 -10.14 5.82
C ILE A 157 0.22 -9.30 5.72
N GLY A 158 -0.38 -9.25 4.53
CA GLY A 158 -1.62 -8.52 4.32
C GLY A 158 -1.85 -8.10 2.87
N THR A 159 -2.97 -7.42 2.67
CA THR A 159 -3.46 -6.95 1.37
C THR A 159 -3.77 -5.46 1.46
N LYS A 160 -3.38 -4.69 0.44
CA LYS A 160 -3.67 -3.26 0.32
C LYS A 160 -4.29 -2.96 -1.05
N TRP A 161 -5.51 -2.40 -1.02
CA TRP A 161 -6.31 -2.05 -2.20
C TRP A 161 -6.64 -0.55 -2.27
N TYR A 162 -6.20 0.23 -1.27
CA TYR A 162 -6.25 1.69 -1.25
C TYR A 162 -5.16 2.26 -0.33
N GLY A 163 -4.97 3.58 -0.39
CA GLY A 163 -4.11 4.31 0.53
C GLY A 163 -2.62 4.06 0.30
N ALA A 164 -1.83 4.22 1.36
CA ALA A 164 -0.42 3.88 1.32
C ALA A 164 -0.22 2.37 1.48
N HIS A 165 0.57 1.79 0.58
CA HIS A 165 0.90 0.37 0.58
C HIS A 165 2.08 0.10 1.53
N ILE A 166 1.81 0.29 2.83
CA ILE A 166 2.76 0.10 3.93
C ILE A 166 2.33 -1.11 4.76
N PHE A 167 3.28 -1.99 5.02
CA PHE A 167 3.05 -3.24 5.74
C PHE A 167 3.94 -3.31 6.98
N ASN A 168 3.39 -3.75 8.11
CA ASN A 168 4.17 -4.09 9.29
C ASN A 168 4.81 -5.48 9.07
N ILE A 169 6.12 -5.51 8.95
CA ILE A 169 6.90 -6.71 8.63
C ILE A 169 7.72 -7.22 9.82
N LYS A 170 7.68 -6.50 10.95
CA LYS A 170 8.56 -6.73 12.12
C LYS A 170 8.59 -8.19 12.57
N LYS A 171 7.43 -8.85 12.57
CA LYS A 171 7.30 -10.24 13.05
C LYS A 171 7.70 -11.29 12.02
N ALA A 172 7.72 -10.95 10.73
CA ALA A 172 7.98 -11.88 9.64
C ALA A 172 9.44 -11.88 9.16
N LEU A 173 10.20 -10.84 9.53
CA LEU A 173 11.62 -10.75 9.23
C LEU A 173 12.45 -11.70 10.11
N LYS A 174 13.47 -12.30 9.49
CA LYS A 174 14.53 -13.05 10.18
C LYS A 174 15.89 -12.43 9.89
N GLU A 175 16.87 -12.73 10.76
CA GLU A 175 18.24 -12.28 10.55
C GLU A 175 18.83 -12.90 9.26
N GLY A 176 19.47 -12.07 8.44
CA GLY A 176 20.06 -12.49 7.18
C GLY A 176 19.06 -12.48 6.02
N GLU A 177 19.01 -13.57 5.26
CA GLU A 177 18.28 -13.63 3.99
C GLU A 177 16.76 -13.77 4.19
N ASN A 178 15.98 -12.90 3.57
CA ASN A 178 14.53 -12.90 3.56
C ASN A 178 14.00 -12.93 2.12
N LYS A 179 13.04 -13.81 1.84
CA LYS A 179 12.36 -13.85 0.54
C LYS A 179 11.12 -12.96 0.57
N LEU A 180 11.09 -11.97 -0.30
CA LEU A 180 9.97 -11.06 -0.51
C LEU A 180 9.21 -11.46 -1.77
N THR A 181 7.90 -11.65 -1.64
CA THR A 181 6.99 -11.86 -2.77
C THR A 181 5.82 -10.89 -2.65
N ILE A 182 5.59 -10.09 -3.68
CA ILE A 182 4.46 -9.17 -3.76
C ILE A 182 3.63 -9.57 -4.98
N LYS A 183 2.40 -10.03 -4.74
CA LYS A 183 1.43 -10.22 -5.81
C LYS A 183 0.70 -8.90 -6.04
N LEU A 184 0.77 -8.39 -7.25
CA LEU A 184 0.04 -7.20 -7.67
C LEU A 184 -1.05 -7.60 -8.67
N THR A 185 -2.31 -7.31 -8.36
CA THR A 185 -3.41 -7.44 -9.31
C THR A 185 -3.63 -6.10 -10.02
N THR A 186 -3.53 -6.11 -11.36
CA THR A 186 -3.68 -4.91 -12.19
C THR A 186 -5.12 -4.70 -12.63
N ILE A 187 -5.39 -3.52 -13.19
CA ILE A 187 -6.62 -3.21 -13.91
C ILE A 187 -6.63 -3.87 -15.29
N THR A 188 -7.82 -4.09 -15.85
CA THR A 188 -7.98 -4.70 -17.19
C THR A 188 -8.04 -3.68 -18.33
N GLY A 189 -8.14 -2.39 -18.02
CA GLY A 189 -8.43 -1.34 -19.01
C GLY A 189 -7.40 -1.24 -20.14
N ASN A 190 -6.10 -1.38 -19.83
CA ASN A 190 -5.02 -1.30 -20.81
C ASN A 190 -5.08 -2.47 -21.80
N TYR A 191 -5.32 -3.69 -21.31
CA TYR A 191 -5.53 -4.87 -22.14
C TYR A 191 -6.77 -4.74 -23.04
N LEU A 192 -7.91 -4.33 -22.48
CA LEU A 192 -9.12 -4.11 -23.28
C LEU A 192 -8.89 -3.08 -24.39
N LYS A 193 -8.06 -2.06 -24.13
CA LYS A 193 -7.71 -1.04 -25.13
C LYS A 193 -6.85 -1.61 -26.27
N SER A 194 -6.00 -2.60 -26.01
CA SER A 194 -5.12 -3.20 -27.03
C SER A 194 -5.85 -4.16 -27.98
N LEU A 195 -7.03 -4.67 -27.59
CA LEU A 195 -7.89 -5.54 -28.40
C LEU A 195 -8.56 -4.76 -29.55
N SER A 196 -7.79 -4.47 -30.60
CA SER A 196 -8.23 -3.64 -31.74
C SER A 196 -9.37 -4.25 -32.58
N ASP A 197 -9.52 -5.57 -32.56
CA ASP A 197 -10.56 -6.33 -33.24
C ASP A 197 -11.86 -6.46 -32.42
N ASN A 198 -11.80 -6.20 -31.11
CA ASN A 198 -12.95 -6.24 -30.23
C ASN A 198 -13.72 -4.89 -30.21
N LYS A 199 -14.78 -4.79 -31.02
CA LYS A 199 -15.62 -3.59 -31.13
C LYS A 199 -16.16 -3.07 -29.79
N VAL A 200 -16.52 -3.97 -28.87
CA VAL A 200 -17.04 -3.59 -27.55
C VAL A 200 -15.92 -2.95 -26.74
N ALA A 201 -14.77 -3.61 -26.63
CA ALA A 201 -13.62 -3.11 -25.89
C ALA A 201 -13.14 -1.75 -26.43
N GLN A 202 -13.09 -1.60 -27.76
CA GLN A 202 -12.76 -0.31 -28.40
C GLN A 202 -13.78 0.78 -28.07
N ASN A 203 -15.08 0.48 -28.11
CA ASN A 203 -16.10 1.48 -27.77
C ASN A 203 -16.00 1.93 -26.30
N TRP A 204 -15.70 1.01 -25.37
CA TRP A 204 -15.52 1.31 -23.94
C TRP A 204 -14.24 2.12 -23.66
N THR A 205 -13.15 1.84 -24.39
CA THR A 205 -11.81 2.39 -24.11
C THR A 205 -11.38 3.54 -25.03
N ARG A 206 -12.21 3.92 -26.04
CA ARG A 206 -11.85 4.92 -27.07
C ARG A 206 -11.33 6.26 -26.54
N HIS A 207 -11.89 6.74 -25.43
CA HIS A 207 -11.50 8.02 -24.81
C HIS A 207 -10.61 7.84 -23.57
N GLN A 208 -10.26 6.61 -23.23
CA GLN A 208 -9.42 6.32 -22.07
C GLN A 208 -7.95 6.34 -22.50
N LYS A 209 -7.11 6.99 -21.69
CA LYS A 209 -5.66 6.86 -21.79
C LYS A 209 -5.23 5.51 -21.23
N TYR A 210 -3.99 5.12 -21.52
CA TYR A 210 -3.34 4.08 -20.73
C TYR A 210 -3.25 4.55 -19.29
N ASN A 211 -3.62 3.66 -18.37
CA ASN A 211 -3.60 3.91 -16.95
C ASN A 211 -2.33 3.32 -16.36
N SER A 212 -1.71 4.07 -15.46
CA SER A 212 -0.54 3.60 -14.72
C SER A 212 -0.84 2.30 -13.98
N MET A 213 0.11 1.38 -13.96
CA MET A 213 -0.02 0.10 -13.25
C MET A 213 1.34 -0.43 -12.83
N GLY A 214 1.38 -1.17 -11.72
CA GLY A 214 2.63 -1.72 -11.20
C GLY A 214 3.01 -1.21 -9.82
N ILE A 215 4.16 -1.69 -9.34
CA ILE A 215 4.92 -1.06 -8.26
C ILE A 215 5.95 -0.15 -8.92
N ILE A 216 5.74 1.16 -8.84
CA ILE A 216 6.61 2.20 -9.40
C ILE A 216 7.70 2.54 -8.37
N GLY A 217 7.37 2.44 -7.08
CA GLY A 217 8.31 2.63 -5.99
C GLY A 217 8.49 4.11 -5.58
N PRO A 218 9.62 4.45 -4.93
CA PRO A 218 10.65 3.52 -4.45
C PRO A 218 10.11 2.59 -3.37
N VAL A 219 10.61 1.35 -3.33
CA VAL A 219 10.31 0.42 -2.25
C VAL A 219 11.34 0.59 -1.15
N THR A 220 10.92 0.83 0.09
CA THR A 220 11.82 1.09 1.22
C THR A 220 11.49 0.24 2.44
N VAL A 221 12.51 -0.10 3.22
CA VAL A 221 12.37 -0.67 4.58
C VAL A 221 12.67 0.40 5.63
N ILE A 222 11.79 0.52 6.62
CA ILE A 222 11.76 1.61 7.63
C ILE A 222 11.77 1.04 9.05
#